data_AF-A3YB47-F1
#
_entry.id   AF-A3YB47-F1
#
_cell.length_a   1.000
_cell.length_b   1.000
_cell.length_c   1.000
_cell.angle_alpha   90.00
_cell.angle_beta   90.00
_cell.angle_gamma   90.00
#
_symmetry.space_group_name_H-M   'P 1'
#
loop_
_entity.id
_entity.type
_entity.pdbx_description
1 polymer ?
#
loop_
_entity_poly.entity_id
_entity_poly.type
_entity_poly.pdbx_seq_one_letter_code
_entity_poly.pdbx_strand_id
1 'polypeptide(L)'
;MAGDLLIENLTFDEKDTFQSAGATIVKSIFHSDRSWGQYQNILNQQLTAPPPARRANLPAHAYITFDANNAGLVQAYCDNKVNKAKLNNALVKCSRPLGVVSANPNLANWPGNGTWDAAANIILAALANGSVVIEYYKLDGAPIMDVFGKDTDWKKIPE
;
A
#
# COMPACT_ATOMS: atom_id res chain seq x y z
N MET A 1 -3.26 -3.68 11.91
CA MET A 1 -2.66 -2.33 11.92
C MET A 1 -3.00 -1.71 10.58
N ALA A 2 -3.70 -0.59 10.51
CA ALA A 2 -4.07 0.01 9.22
C ALA A 2 -2.82 0.52 8.47
N GLY A 3 -2.74 0.28 7.16
CA GLY A 3 -1.71 0.89 6.31
C GLY A 3 -1.85 2.41 6.22
N ASP A 4 -0.74 3.10 5.93
CA ASP A 4 -0.68 4.55 5.69
C ASP A 4 -1.22 4.96 4.33
N LEU A 5 -1.09 4.06 3.36
CA LEU A 5 -1.59 4.16 1.98
C LEU A 5 -2.31 2.85 1.63
N LEU A 6 -3.19 2.88 0.62
CA LEU A 6 -3.86 1.70 0.10
C LEU A 6 -3.86 1.68 -1.43
N ILE A 7 -3.82 0.49 -2.01
CA ILE A 7 -4.05 0.23 -3.43
C ILE A 7 -5.00 -0.96 -3.55
N GLU A 8 -6.12 -0.83 -4.26
CA GLU A 8 -7.05 -1.96 -4.38
C GLU A 8 -6.39 -3.14 -5.09
N ASN A 9 -5.77 -2.86 -6.24
CA ASN A 9 -5.14 -3.85 -7.09
C ASN A 9 -3.72 -3.43 -7.44
N LEU A 10 -2.76 -4.18 -6.91
CA LEU A 10 -1.35 -4.07 -7.28
C LEU A 10 -1.08 -5.01 -8.46
N THR A 11 -0.31 -4.58 -9.46
CA THR A 11 0.17 -5.49 -10.51
C THR A 11 1.49 -6.17 -10.10
N PHE A 12 1.89 -7.24 -10.78
CA PHE A 12 3.22 -7.83 -10.56
C PHE A 12 4.35 -6.84 -10.85
N ASP A 13 4.25 -6.06 -11.93
CA ASP A 13 5.25 -5.05 -12.29
C ASP A 13 5.38 -3.95 -11.22
N GLU A 14 4.27 -3.53 -10.61
CA GLU A 14 4.27 -2.53 -9.55
C GLU A 14 4.86 -3.09 -8.26
N LYS A 15 4.50 -4.33 -7.92
CA LYS A 15 5.08 -5.06 -6.80
C LYS A 15 6.60 -5.17 -6.96
N ASP A 16 7.08 -5.59 -8.13
CA ASP A 16 8.51 -5.69 -8.43
C ASP A 16 9.19 -4.33 -8.42
N THR A 17 8.51 -3.27 -8.88
CA THR A 17 8.98 -1.89 -8.77
C THR A 17 9.16 -1.47 -7.33
N PHE A 18 8.19 -1.74 -6.45
CA PHE A 18 8.29 -1.43 -5.02
C PHE A 18 9.43 -2.20 -4.36
N GLN A 19 9.57 -3.50 -4.64
CA GLN A 19 10.67 -4.30 -4.11
C GLN A 19 12.04 -3.80 -4.59
N SER A 20 12.15 -3.46 -5.88
CA SER A 20 13.37 -2.89 -6.46
C SER A 20 13.73 -1.53 -5.85
N ALA A 21 12.72 -0.75 -5.44
CA ALA A 21 12.90 0.50 -4.73
C ALA A 21 13.25 0.33 -3.24
N GLY A 22 13.32 -0.90 -2.72
CA GLY A 22 13.70 -1.20 -1.34
C GLY A 22 12.53 -1.51 -0.40
N ALA A 23 11.30 -1.65 -0.91
CA ALA A 23 10.16 -2.06 -0.10
C ALA A 23 10.20 -3.56 0.23
N THR A 24 9.65 -3.93 1.38
CA THR A 24 9.54 -5.32 1.84
C THR A 24 8.07 -5.75 1.80
N ILE A 25 7.82 -6.94 1.25
CA ILE A 25 6.50 -7.57 1.31
C ILE A 25 6.35 -8.26 2.65
N VAL A 26 5.29 -7.92 3.38
CA VAL A 26 4.92 -8.63 4.60
C VAL A 26 4.21 -9.92 4.19
N LYS A 27 4.83 -11.06 4.43
CA LYS A 27 4.26 -12.40 4.15
C LYS A 27 3.15 -12.77 5.16
N SER A 28 2.10 -11.96 5.20
CA SER A 28 0.92 -12.19 6.03
C SER A 28 -0.33 -11.71 5.33
N ILE A 29 -1.39 -12.52 5.43
CA ILE A 29 -2.73 -12.20 4.97
C ILE A 29 -3.58 -11.85 6.18
N PHE A 30 -3.94 -10.58 6.31
CA PHE A 30 -4.74 -10.05 7.39
C PHE A 30 -6.23 -10.16 7.06
N HIS A 31 -7.03 -10.42 8.09
CA HIS A 31 -8.46 -10.74 7.97
C HIS A 31 -8.71 -11.87 6.97
N SER A 32 -7.92 -12.94 7.06
CA SER A 32 -7.96 -14.06 6.11
C SER A 32 -9.32 -14.80 6.05
N ASP A 33 -10.20 -14.55 7.01
CA ASP A 33 -11.57 -15.04 7.09
C ASP A 33 -12.58 -14.20 6.27
N ARG A 34 -12.16 -13.03 5.76
CA ARG A 34 -13.03 -12.06 5.08
C ARG A 34 -12.85 -12.10 3.56
N SER A 35 -13.69 -12.90 2.90
CA SER A 35 -13.62 -13.10 1.45
C SER A 35 -13.90 -11.83 0.63
N TRP A 36 -13.23 -11.68 -0.51
CA TRP A 36 -13.41 -10.51 -1.36
C TRP A 36 -14.86 -10.25 -1.77
N GLY A 37 -15.56 -11.28 -2.25
CA GLY A 37 -16.93 -11.16 -2.77
C GLY A 37 -17.96 -10.64 -1.76
N GLN A 38 -17.74 -10.86 -0.46
CA GLN A 38 -18.62 -10.36 0.59
C GLN A 38 -18.25 -8.95 1.05
N TYR A 39 -16.95 -8.64 1.13
CA TYR A 39 -16.45 -7.45 1.82
C TYR A 39 -15.99 -6.32 0.87
N GLN A 40 -15.96 -6.53 -0.46
CA GLN A 40 -15.61 -5.49 -1.44
C GLN A 40 -16.54 -4.26 -1.36
N ASN A 41 -17.85 -4.47 -1.21
CA ASN A 41 -18.80 -3.35 -1.14
C ASN A 41 -18.53 -2.45 0.07
N ILE A 42 -18.07 -3.04 1.18
CA ILE A 42 -17.69 -2.29 2.39
C ILE A 42 -16.44 -1.46 2.09
N LEU A 43 -15.41 -2.03 1.45
CA LEU A 43 -14.24 -1.28 1.01
C LEU A 43 -14.64 -0.07 0.15
N ASN A 44 -15.46 -0.28 -0.88
CA ASN A 44 -15.90 0.78 -1.79
C ASN A 44 -16.67 1.90 -1.07
N GLN A 45 -17.56 1.54 -0.15
CA GLN A 45 -18.27 2.51 0.69
C GLN A 45 -17.30 3.30 1.56
N GLN A 46 -16.33 2.63 2.20
CA GLN A 46 -15.36 3.31 3.06
C GLN A 46 -14.45 4.24 2.26
N LEU A 47 -14.06 3.91 1.02
CA LEU A 47 -13.25 4.77 0.15
C LEU A 47 -13.94 6.08 -0.25
N THR A 48 -15.27 6.15 -0.10
CA THR A 48 -16.07 7.33 -0.45
C THR A 48 -16.65 8.04 0.77
N ALA A 49 -16.43 7.51 1.98
CA ALA A 49 -16.96 8.05 3.22
C ALA A 49 -16.14 9.27 3.72
N PRO A 50 -16.78 10.27 4.34
CA PRO A 50 -16.05 11.36 4.98
C PRO A 50 -15.24 10.84 6.20
N PRO A 51 -14.05 11.42 6.47
CA PRO A 51 -13.27 11.03 7.65
C PRO A 51 -14.00 11.27 8.99
N PRO A 52 -13.78 10.41 10.01
CA PRO A 52 -13.02 9.15 9.94
C PRO A 52 -13.88 8.03 9.32
N ALA A 53 -13.39 7.41 8.25
CA ALA A 53 -14.03 6.23 7.70
C ALA A 53 -13.84 5.03 8.66
N ARG A 54 -14.88 4.23 8.86
CA ARG A 54 -14.84 3.06 9.74
C ARG A 54 -14.19 1.89 9.01
N ARG A 55 -12.98 1.51 9.41
CA ARG A 55 -12.20 0.42 8.77
C ARG A 55 -12.57 -1.00 9.26
N ALA A 56 -13.75 -1.17 9.84
CA ALA A 56 -14.25 -2.49 10.24
C ALA A 56 -14.69 -3.28 9.00
N ASN A 57 -14.56 -4.61 9.06
CA ASN A 57 -15.04 -5.51 8.00
C ASN A 57 -14.41 -5.21 6.62
N LEU A 58 -13.12 -4.86 6.60
CA LEU A 58 -12.37 -4.79 5.35
C LEU A 58 -12.06 -6.20 4.83
N PRO A 59 -12.02 -6.41 3.50
CA PRO A 59 -11.64 -7.69 2.93
C PRO A 59 -10.21 -8.06 3.32
N ALA A 60 -9.89 -9.34 3.12
CA ALA A 60 -8.53 -9.83 3.29
C ALA A 60 -7.53 -8.97 2.50
N HIS A 61 -6.44 -8.59 3.15
CA HIS A 61 -5.39 -7.76 2.55
C HIS A 61 -4.00 -8.11 3.07
N ALA A 62 -2.98 -7.59 2.39
CA ALA A 62 -1.58 -7.73 2.72
C ALA A 62 -0.89 -6.37 2.73
N TYR A 63 0.36 -6.33 3.19
CA TYR A 63 1.13 -5.10 3.31
C TYR A 63 2.46 -5.15 2.54
N ILE A 64 2.85 -4.00 1.99
CA ILE A 64 4.20 -3.67 1.56
C ILE A 64 4.70 -2.54 2.45
N THR A 65 5.91 -2.64 2.97
CA THR A 65 6.50 -1.64 3.87
C THR A 65 7.75 -1.03 3.26
N PHE A 66 7.78 0.29 3.16
CA PHE A 66 9.00 1.05 3.00
C PHE A 66 9.53 1.35 4.41
N ASP A 67 10.61 0.67 4.80
CA ASP A 67 11.21 0.84 6.13
C ASP A 67 12.03 2.14 6.17
N ALA A 68 11.83 2.96 7.22
CA ALA A 68 12.62 4.17 7.42
C ALA A 68 14.13 3.91 7.49
N ASN A 69 14.55 2.75 8.02
CA ASN A 69 15.96 2.36 8.05
C ASN A 69 16.55 2.11 6.65
N ASN A 70 15.69 1.82 5.66
CA ASN A 70 16.07 1.60 4.28
C ASN A 70 15.84 2.82 3.38
N ALA A 71 15.57 4.00 3.95
CA ALA A 71 15.32 5.22 3.18
C ALA A 71 16.45 5.55 2.18
N GLY A 72 17.70 5.21 2.50
CA GLY A 72 18.84 5.36 1.59
C GLY A 72 18.74 4.50 0.32
N LEU A 73 18.12 3.31 0.39
CA LEU A 73 17.88 2.47 -0.79
C LEU A 73 16.81 3.08 -1.70
N VAL A 74 15.76 3.63 -1.09
CA VAL A 74 14.69 4.35 -1.82
C VAL A 74 15.28 5.58 -2.50
N GLN A 75 16.13 6.34 -1.79
CA GLN A 75 16.82 7.51 -2.34
C GLN A 75 17.71 7.13 -3.52
N ALA A 76 18.57 6.13 -3.36
CA ALA A 76 19.46 5.66 -4.43
C ALA A 76 18.68 5.17 -5.66
N TYR A 77 17.52 4.51 -5.46
CA TYR A 77 16.63 4.14 -6.55
C TYR A 77 16.07 5.37 -7.28
N CYS A 78 15.67 6.41 -6.53
CA CYS A 78 15.12 7.65 -7.06
C CYS A 78 16.15 8.60 -7.71
N ASP A 79 17.44 8.44 -7.43
CA ASP A 79 18.50 9.24 -8.07
C ASP A 79 18.58 8.95 -9.59
N ASN A 80 18.13 7.77 -10.03
CA ASN A 80 17.90 7.48 -11.43
C ASN A 80 16.49 7.95 -11.86
N LYS A 81 16.45 8.89 -12.82
CA LYS A 81 15.20 9.50 -13.32
C LYS A 81 14.18 8.47 -13.85
N VAL A 82 14.64 7.42 -14.54
CA VAL A 82 13.77 6.38 -15.09
C VAL A 82 13.15 5.55 -13.97
N ASN A 83 13.95 5.16 -12.99
CA ASN A 83 13.49 4.42 -11.82
C ASN A 83 12.52 5.24 -10.98
N LYS A 84 12.83 6.51 -10.73
CA LYS A 84 11.92 7.45 -10.07
C LYS A 84 10.57 7.55 -10.78
N ALA A 85 10.57 7.66 -12.11
CA ALA A 85 9.34 7.69 -12.89
C ALA A 85 8.53 6.39 -12.74
N LYS A 86 9.18 5.21 -12.77
CA LYS A 86 8.50 3.93 -12.52
C LYS A 86 7.87 3.88 -11.13
N LEU A 87 8.62 4.25 -10.10
CA LEU A 87 8.13 4.27 -8.72
C LEU A 87 6.96 5.25 -8.56
N ASN A 88 7.06 6.45 -9.15
CA ASN A 88 5.96 7.40 -9.19
C ASN A 88 4.71 6.77 -9.83
N ASN A 89 4.84 6.16 -11.02
CA ASN A 89 3.71 5.55 -11.73
C ASN A 89 3.01 4.46 -10.90
N ALA A 90 3.77 3.70 -10.10
CA ALA A 90 3.21 2.70 -9.20
C ALA A 90 2.55 3.36 -7.97
N LEU A 91 3.18 4.38 -7.38
CA LEU A 91 2.67 5.07 -6.20
C LEU A 91 1.45 5.94 -6.47
N VAL A 92 1.29 6.56 -7.65
CA VAL A 92 0.12 7.44 -7.92
C VAL A 92 -1.21 6.69 -7.85
N LYS A 93 -1.20 5.36 -8.02
CA LYS A 93 -2.37 4.49 -7.88
C LYS A 93 -2.77 4.26 -6.42
N CYS A 94 -1.88 4.58 -5.50
CA CYS A 94 -2.18 4.52 -4.08
C CYS A 94 -3.12 5.67 -3.71
N SER A 95 -4.16 5.32 -2.98
CA SER A 95 -5.03 6.26 -2.29
C SER A 95 -4.64 6.36 -0.83
N ARG A 96 -5.04 7.46 -0.18
CA ARG A 96 -4.93 7.53 1.27
C ARG A 96 -6.11 6.82 1.92
N PRO A 97 -5.88 5.90 2.86
CA PRO A 97 -6.92 5.42 3.72
C PRO A 97 -7.50 6.56 4.54
N LEU A 98 -8.81 6.64 4.54
CA LEU A 98 -9.56 7.67 5.22
C LEU A 98 -9.46 7.44 6.74
N GLY A 99 -8.76 8.34 7.44
CA GLY A 99 -8.81 8.46 8.91
C GLY A 99 -7.50 8.26 9.70
N VAL A 100 -6.38 7.81 9.10
CA VAL A 100 -5.15 7.44 9.86
C VAL A 100 -3.97 8.39 9.62
N VAL A 101 -4.20 9.50 8.90
CA VAL A 101 -3.10 10.40 8.52
C VAL A 101 -2.80 11.41 9.63
N SER A 102 -2.75 10.93 10.87
CA SER A 102 -2.39 11.74 12.03
C SER A 102 -0.91 11.59 12.40
N ALA A 103 -0.19 10.57 11.92
CA ALA A 103 1.19 10.32 12.32
C ALA A 103 2.24 10.97 11.38
N ASN A 104 2.05 10.92 10.06
CA ASN A 104 3.05 11.43 9.10
C ASN A 104 2.52 12.65 8.31
N PRO A 105 2.97 13.88 8.62
CA PRO A 105 2.47 15.09 7.97
C PRO A 105 2.82 15.16 6.48
N ASN A 106 3.87 14.47 6.01
CA ASN A 106 4.21 14.45 4.59
C ASN A 106 3.14 13.72 3.76
N LEU A 107 2.50 12.70 4.33
CA LEU A 107 1.41 12.00 3.66
C LEU A 107 0.13 12.84 3.64
N ALA A 108 0.04 13.94 4.41
CA ALA A 108 -1.11 14.84 4.38
C ALA A 108 -1.34 15.51 3.01
N ASN A 109 -0.32 15.56 2.16
CA ASN A 109 -0.37 16.13 0.82
C ASN A 109 -0.29 15.07 -0.29
N TRP A 110 -0.64 13.81 0.01
CA TRP A 110 -0.55 12.75 -1.00
C TRP A 110 -1.33 13.12 -2.27
N PRO A 111 -0.69 13.07 -3.44
CA PRO A 111 -1.24 13.61 -4.68
C PRO A 111 -2.42 12.78 -5.24
N GLY A 112 -2.60 11.55 -4.73
CA GLY A 112 -3.51 10.58 -5.32
C GLY A 112 -3.23 10.37 -6.81
N ASN A 113 -4.28 10.02 -7.57
CA ASN A 113 -4.22 9.70 -9.01
C ASN A 113 -3.82 10.87 -9.94
N GLY A 114 -3.30 11.99 -9.45
CA GLY A 114 -3.22 13.25 -10.20
C GLY A 114 -1.83 13.75 -10.62
N THR A 115 -0.77 13.54 -9.82
CA THR A 115 0.55 14.13 -10.11
C THR A 115 1.68 13.10 -10.11
N TRP A 116 2.14 12.79 -11.33
CA TRP A 116 3.14 11.78 -11.67
C TRP A 116 4.56 12.05 -11.16
N ASP A 117 4.85 13.22 -10.57
CA ASP A 117 6.23 13.56 -10.18
C ASP A 117 6.42 13.92 -8.70
N ALA A 118 5.38 13.73 -7.89
CA ALA A 118 5.39 14.10 -6.48
C ALA A 118 5.42 12.89 -5.52
N ALA A 119 4.85 11.74 -5.90
CA ALA A 119 4.60 10.64 -4.97
C ALA A 119 5.88 10.04 -4.37
N ALA A 120 6.92 9.79 -5.19
CA ALA A 120 8.21 9.28 -4.72
C ALA A 120 8.92 10.28 -3.78
N ASN A 121 8.85 11.59 -4.08
CA ASN A 121 9.41 12.61 -3.20
C ASN A 121 8.68 12.66 -1.86
N ILE A 122 7.35 12.48 -1.88
CA ILE A 122 6.55 12.45 -0.65
C ILE A 122 6.84 11.19 0.17
N ILE A 123 7.05 10.03 -0.46
CA ILE A 123 7.53 8.82 0.23
C ILE A 123 8.89 9.07 0.86
N LEU A 124 9.85 9.63 0.13
CA LEU A 124 11.18 9.95 0.67
C LEU A 124 11.09 10.89 1.88
N ALA A 125 10.27 11.94 1.78
CA ALA A 125 10.03 12.86 2.89
C ALA A 125 9.31 12.16 4.07
N ALA A 126 8.35 11.29 3.79
CA ALA A 126 7.62 10.52 4.80
C ALA A 126 8.57 9.60 5.58
N LEU A 127 9.52 8.95 4.90
CA LEU A 127 10.49 8.04 5.50
C LEU A 127 11.43 8.72 6.51
N ALA A 128 11.61 10.04 6.41
CA ALA A 128 12.34 10.81 7.43
C ALA A 128 11.61 10.85 8.79
N ASN A 129 10.31 10.57 8.83
CA ASN A 129 9.47 10.60 10.03
C ASN A 129 8.98 9.21 10.48
N GLY A 130 9.22 8.17 9.70
CA GLY A 130 8.81 6.80 10.01
C GLY A 130 8.54 5.96 8.78
N SER A 131 8.45 4.64 8.97
CA SER A 131 8.15 3.69 7.89
C SER A 131 6.78 3.98 7.28
N VAL A 132 6.63 3.69 5.99
CA VAL A 132 5.36 3.83 5.27
C VAL A 132 4.84 2.46 4.88
N VAL A 133 3.61 2.15 5.27
CA VAL A 133 2.94 0.88 4.98
C VAL A 133 1.88 1.09 3.90
N ILE A 134 1.99 0.33 2.81
CA ILE A 134 0.98 0.26 1.75
C ILE A 134 0.18 -1.02 1.92
N GLU A 135 -1.13 -0.87 2.03
CA GLU A 135 -2.10 -1.96 2.07
C GLU A 135 -2.59 -2.31 0.67
N TYR A 136 -2.73 -3.59 0.36
CA TYR A 136 -3.30 -4.04 -0.91
C TYR A 136 -4.19 -5.27 -0.80
N TYR A 137 -5.23 -5.33 -1.64
CA TYR A 137 -6.29 -6.33 -1.53
C TYR A 137 -6.29 -7.36 -2.66
N LYS A 138 -5.79 -6.96 -3.83
CA LYS A 138 -5.62 -7.83 -5.00
C LYS A 138 -4.19 -7.76 -5.52
N LEU A 139 -3.76 -8.85 -6.12
CA LEU A 139 -2.58 -8.91 -6.97
C LEU A 139 -3.00 -9.39 -8.36
N ASP A 140 -2.71 -8.57 -9.37
CA ASP A 140 -3.00 -8.84 -10.77
C ASP A 140 -4.47 -9.21 -11.06
N GLY A 141 -5.38 -8.48 -10.41
CA GLY A 141 -6.82 -8.63 -10.55
C GLY A 141 -7.44 -9.70 -9.64
N ALA A 142 -6.62 -10.60 -9.07
CA ALA A 142 -7.08 -11.65 -8.17
C ALA A 142 -6.98 -11.24 -6.70
N PRO A 143 -7.99 -11.53 -5.85
CA PRO A 143 -7.89 -11.33 -4.41
C PRO A 143 -6.66 -12.01 -3.81
N ILE A 144 -6.01 -11.36 -2.85
CA ILE A 144 -4.80 -11.91 -2.24
C ILE A 144 -4.99 -13.28 -1.56
N MET A 145 -6.21 -13.62 -1.12
CA MET A 145 -6.54 -14.96 -0.62
C MET A 145 -6.51 -16.02 -1.72
N ASP A 146 -6.86 -15.67 -2.95
CA ASP A 146 -6.81 -16.59 -4.08
C ASP A 146 -5.38 -16.77 -4.60
N VAL A 147 -4.57 -15.71 -4.49
CA VAL A 147 -3.16 -15.70 -4.91
C VAL A 147 -2.25 -16.37 -3.88
N PHE A 148 -2.35 -15.99 -2.61
CA PHE A 148 -1.42 -16.41 -1.55
C PHE A 148 -2.06 -17.31 -0.48
N GLY A 149 -3.38 -17.46 -0.47
CA GLY A 149 -4.07 -18.20 0.60
C GLY A 149 -3.79 -19.70 0.63
N LYS A 150 -3.08 -20.26 -0.34
CA LYS A 150 -2.60 -21.66 -0.30
C LYS A 150 -1.08 -21.77 -0.08
N ASP A 151 -0.38 -20.65 -0.10
CA ASP A 151 1.07 -20.59 0.04
C ASP A 151 1.44 -20.73 1.53
N THR A 152 2.24 -21.73 1.86
CA THR A 152 2.67 -22.01 3.24
C THR A 152 3.65 -20.97 3.77
N ASP A 153 4.29 -20.20 2.89
CA ASP A 153 5.16 -19.09 3.27
C ASP A 153 4.36 -17.89 3.82
N TRP A 154 3.05 -17.84 3.58
CA TRP A 154 2.19 -16.75 4.00
C TRP A 154 1.43 -17.11 5.27
N LYS A 155 1.64 -16.31 6.32
CA LYS A 155 0.89 -16.44 7.56
C LYS A 155 -0.53 -15.91 7.37
N LYS A 156 -1.55 -16.71 7.74
CA LYS A 156 -2.94 -16.26 7.78
C LYS A 156 -3.29 -15.72 9.16
N ILE A 157 -3.90 -14.55 9.21
CA ILE A 157 -4.26 -13.86 10.44
C ILE A 157 -5.77 -13.56 10.37
N PRO A 158 -6.63 -14.43 10.94
CA PRO A 158 -8.05 -14.15 11.07
C PRO A 158 -8.29 -13.11 12.18
N GLU A 159 -9.42 -12.38 12.11
CA GLU A 159 -9.83 -11.40 13.14
C GLU A 159 -11.33 -11.40 13.43
#